data_AF-A0AAV9ZZF6-F1
#
_entry.id   AF-A0AAV9ZZF6-F1
#
_cell.length_a   1.000
_cell.length_b   1.000
_cell.length_c   1.000
_cell.angle_alpha   90.00
_cell.angle_beta   90.00
_cell.angle_gamma   90.00
#
_symmetry.space_group_name_H-M   'P 1'
#
loop_
_entity.id
_entity.type
_entity.pdbx_description
1 polymer ?
#
loop_
_entity_poly.entity_id
_entity_poly.type
_entity_poly.pdbx_seq_one_letter_code
_entity_poly.pdbx_strand_id
1 'polypeptide(L)'
;MPEAREGKCSFIICDGYFGPILVKDGALPLERIDIDATEKEQKRFPKSHPAHQGLPYAIDSSCTAKRGTNKSLGSVYPSMWRTTGKKKATNRLGELAVVGMEYTYRGIILNPGGLFLMIQFLTHTSTHPMSRAAYESSIKVVNKEAKMLRKFCVGMALVFKDHVLAFHSHDLVFQPTWACSRDELPAAASDFRSPSWDFPSALATWMLGRRDQDRNGLACEAIRAANDVFFGIGVYTVIETSSSLVRLSPFLTEAELFDCPSRTARFGGGYVTFLDKSEKDLQMVGTFDFAATVCSSSARSKLSA
;
A
#
# COMPACT_ATOMS: atom_id res chain seq x y z
N MET A 1 -8.46 -6.77 -0.97
CA MET A 1 -7.14 -6.67 -1.66
C MET A 1 -7.20 -5.35 -2.39
N PRO A 2 -6.19 -4.49 -2.30
CA PRO A 2 -6.33 -3.11 -2.70
C PRO A 2 -6.33 -3.09 -4.20
N GLU A 3 -7.32 -2.39 -4.73
CA GLU A 3 -7.54 -2.32 -6.15
C GLU A 3 -6.85 -1.07 -6.69
N ALA A 4 -6.74 -0.98 -8.02
CA ALA A 4 -6.13 0.16 -8.69
C ALA A 4 -6.58 1.53 -8.13
N ARG A 5 -7.87 1.66 -7.77
CA ARG A 5 -8.43 2.86 -7.14
C ARG A 5 -7.86 3.15 -5.76
N GLU A 6 -7.74 2.15 -4.90
CA GLU A 6 -7.24 2.32 -3.54
C GLU A 6 -5.76 2.71 -3.55
N GLY A 7 -4.94 2.04 -4.37
CA GLY A 7 -3.52 2.38 -4.55
C GLY A 7 -3.31 3.85 -4.91
N LYS A 8 -4.02 4.32 -5.94
CA LYS A 8 -3.92 5.70 -6.42
C LYS A 8 -4.55 6.71 -5.46
N CYS A 9 -5.68 6.40 -4.83
CA CYS A 9 -6.32 7.27 -3.84
C CYS A 9 -5.40 7.49 -2.64
N SER A 10 -4.81 6.43 -2.10
CA SER A 10 -3.84 6.52 -1.02
C SER A 10 -2.63 7.37 -1.41
N PHE A 11 -2.14 7.24 -2.64
CA PHE A 11 -1.07 8.09 -3.16
C PHE A 11 -1.49 9.56 -3.22
N ILE A 12 -2.65 9.90 -3.80
CA ILE A 12 -3.14 11.27 -3.87
C ILE A 12 -3.28 11.90 -2.47
N ILE A 13 -3.77 11.13 -1.50
CA ILE A 13 -3.87 11.59 -0.11
C ILE A 13 -2.47 11.88 0.48
N CYS A 14 -1.52 10.98 0.26
CA CYS A 14 -0.15 11.15 0.77
C CYS A 14 0.55 12.32 0.08
N ASP A 15 0.46 12.42 -1.25
CA ASP A 15 1.07 13.46 -2.07
C ASP A 15 0.46 14.83 -1.80
N GLY A 16 -0.87 14.92 -1.68
CA GLY A 16 -1.55 16.17 -1.29
C GLY A 16 -1.12 16.69 0.09
N TYR A 17 -0.77 15.80 1.02
CA TYR A 17 -0.29 16.19 2.34
C TYR A 17 1.21 16.48 2.38
N PHE A 18 2.04 15.54 1.88
CA PHE A 18 3.50 15.61 1.99
C PHE A 18 4.17 16.32 0.81
N GLY A 19 3.56 16.36 -0.37
CA GLY A 19 4.09 16.99 -1.57
C GLY A 19 4.51 18.45 -1.33
N PRO A 20 3.64 19.34 -0.80
CA PRO A 20 4.04 20.71 -0.47
C PRO A 20 5.18 20.81 0.54
N ILE A 21 5.24 19.86 1.49
CA ILE A 21 6.29 19.81 2.52
C ILE A 21 7.62 19.38 1.88
N LEU A 22 7.60 18.37 1.02
CA LEU A 22 8.76 17.90 0.28
C LEU A 22 9.30 18.97 -0.68
N VAL A 23 8.42 19.73 -1.35
CA VAL A 23 8.83 20.87 -2.20
C VAL A 23 9.53 21.95 -1.37
N LYS A 24 9.04 22.22 -0.15
CA LYS A 24 9.59 23.26 0.73
C LYS A 24 10.90 22.84 1.41
N ASP A 25 10.91 21.65 2.01
CA ASP A 25 11.98 21.21 2.90
C ASP A 25 13.00 20.29 2.17
N GLY A 26 12.68 19.84 0.96
CA GLY A 26 13.51 18.97 0.10
C GLY A 26 13.52 17.51 0.52
N ALA A 27 13.45 17.23 1.83
CA ALA A 27 13.42 15.88 2.38
C ALA A 27 12.74 15.82 3.75
N LEU A 28 12.21 14.66 4.11
CA LEU A 28 11.60 14.37 5.41
C LEU A 28 12.41 13.32 6.17
N PRO A 29 13.32 13.73 7.08
CA PRO A 29 14.13 12.80 7.87
C PRO A 29 13.27 11.89 8.74
N LEU A 30 13.46 10.58 8.59
CA LEU A 30 12.75 9.56 9.34
C LEU A 30 13.37 9.43 10.73
N GLU A 31 12.60 9.72 11.78
CA GLU A 31 13.10 9.59 13.15
C GLU A 31 12.94 8.17 13.68
N ARG A 32 11.78 7.56 13.43
CA ARG A 32 11.46 6.22 13.89
C ARG A 32 10.31 5.59 13.10
N ILE A 33 10.17 4.28 13.29
CA ILE A 33 9.03 3.50 12.79
C ILE A 33 8.28 2.97 14.00
N ASP A 34 6.97 3.25 14.09
CA ASP A 34 6.11 2.73 15.15
C ASP A 34 5.20 1.62 14.58
N ILE A 35 5.00 0.53 15.33
CA ILE A 35 4.05 -0.55 14.97
C ILE A 35 3.23 -1.03 16.14
N ASP A 36 2.07 -1.62 15.86
CA ASP A 36 1.38 -2.50 16.79
C ASP A 36 1.93 -3.93 16.72
N ALA A 37 2.03 -4.55 17.91
CA ALA A 37 2.30 -5.98 18.04
C ALA A 37 1.02 -6.82 17.85
N THR A 38 1.13 -7.94 17.14
CA THR A 38 0.12 -9.01 17.12
C THR A 38 -0.04 -9.61 18.52
N GLU A 39 -1.18 -10.23 18.83
CA GLU A 39 -1.39 -10.84 20.15
C GLU A 39 -0.30 -11.84 20.56
N LYS A 40 0.26 -12.56 19.59
CA LYS A 40 1.39 -13.49 19.83
C LYS A 40 2.69 -12.75 20.12
N GLU A 41 2.95 -11.63 19.45
CA GLU A 41 4.12 -10.79 19.70
C GLU A 41 4.02 -10.08 21.05
N GLN A 42 2.85 -9.58 21.45
CA GLN A 42 2.62 -8.89 22.73
C GLN A 42 3.10 -9.71 23.94
N LYS A 43 2.84 -11.03 23.91
CA LYS A 43 3.23 -11.97 24.97
C LYS A 43 4.74 -12.12 25.15
N ARG A 44 5.55 -11.72 24.17
CA ARG A 44 7.02 -11.79 24.22
C ARG A 44 7.65 -10.59 24.92
N PHE A 45 6.89 -9.51 25.10
CA PHE A 45 7.38 -8.30 25.76
C PHE A 45 7.04 -8.31 27.26
N PRO A 46 7.86 -7.65 28.10
CA PRO A 46 7.54 -7.42 29.51
C PRO A 46 6.20 -6.69 29.69
N LYS A 47 5.50 -6.93 30.80
CA LYS A 47 4.20 -6.29 31.09
C LYS A 47 4.24 -4.76 31.10
N SER A 48 5.38 -4.18 31.42
CA SER A 48 5.62 -2.73 31.40
C SER A 48 5.87 -2.15 30.00
N HIS A 49 6.14 -2.99 29.00
CA HIS A 49 6.45 -2.53 27.65
C HIS A 49 5.18 -2.12 26.89
N PRO A 50 5.19 -1.01 26.11
CA PRO A 50 4.00 -0.53 25.39
C PRO A 50 3.34 -1.60 24.51
N ALA A 51 4.13 -2.41 23.81
CA ALA A 51 3.63 -3.52 23.01
C ALA A 51 2.75 -4.49 23.82
N HIS A 52 3.15 -4.86 25.05
CA HIS A 52 2.36 -5.77 25.90
C HIS A 52 1.01 -5.15 26.29
N GLN A 53 0.98 -3.82 26.43
CA GLN A 53 -0.20 -3.03 26.76
C GLN A 53 -1.11 -2.77 25.54
N GLY A 54 -0.72 -3.28 24.36
CA GLY A 54 -1.44 -3.09 23.10
C GLY A 54 -1.26 -1.71 22.49
N LEU A 55 -0.25 -0.95 22.92
CA LEU A 55 0.10 0.36 22.38
C LEU A 55 1.11 0.23 21.22
N PRO A 56 1.05 1.13 20.22
CA PRO A 56 2.11 1.24 19.23
C PRO A 56 3.45 1.52 19.89
N TYR A 57 4.51 0.88 19.40
CA TYR A 57 5.87 1.03 19.93
C TYR A 57 6.88 1.24 18.80
N ALA A 58 7.92 2.02 19.11
CA ALA A 58 9.02 2.27 18.20
C ALA A 58 9.86 1.01 18.02
N ILE A 59 10.21 0.68 16.78
CA ILE A 59 11.09 -0.43 16.43
C ILE A 59 12.48 0.06 16.04
N ASP A 60 13.47 -0.81 16.25
CA ASP A 60 14.86 -0.58 15.88
C ASP A 60 15.41 -1.75 15.05
N SER A 61 16.73 -1.74 14.81
CA SER A 61 17.44 -2.77 14.03
C SER A 61 17.36 -4.19 14.59
N SER A 62 16.94 -4.36 15.84
CA SER A 62 16.71 -5.68 16.47
C SER A 62 15.32 -6.25 16.13
N CYS A 63 14.41 -5.44 15.58
CA CYS A 63 13.04 -5.85 15.33
C CYS A 63 12.97 -6.96 14.26
N THR A 64 12.43 -8.11 14.66
CA THR A 64 12.22 -9.25 13.76
C THR A 64 10.82 -9.34 13.19
N ALA A 65 9.93 -8.38 13.49
CA ALA A 65 8.54 -8.41 13.06
C ALA A 65 8.44 -8.48 11.54
N LYS A 66 7.52 -9.33 11.07
CA LYS A 66 7.17 -9.46 9.66
C LYS A 66 5.66 -9.30 9.47
N ARG A 67 5.25 -8.79 8.31
CA ARG A 67 3.86 -8.54 7.95
C ARG A 67 3.63 -8.98 6.50
N GLY A 68 2.43 -9.44 6.19
CA GLY A 68 2.06 -9.89 4.85
C GLY A 68 1.19 -11.14 4.89
N THR A 69 1.15 -11.86 3.79
CA THR A 69 0.47 -13.16 3.73
C THR A 69 1.41 -14.27 4.16
N ASN A 70 0.87 -15.44 4.54
CA ASN A 70 1.68 -16.59 4.99
C ASN A 70 2.79 -16.99 3.99
N LYS A 71 2.58 -16.74 2.69
CA LYS A 71 3.55 -17.07 1.62
C LYS A 71 4.50 -15.91 1.27
N SER A 72 4.21 -14.69 1.74
CA SER A 72 4.92 -13.48 1.34
C SER A 72 4.98 -12.51 2.53
N LEU A 73 5.85 -12.82 3.48
CA LEU A 73 6.08 -12.01 4.69
C LEU A 73 7.24 -11.04 4.47
N GLY A 74 6.94 -9.75 4.51
CA GLY A 74 7.91 -8.66 4.44
C GLY A 74 8.40 -8.23 5.82
N SER A 75 9.67 -7.84 5.92
CA SER A 75 10.24 -7.29 7.15
C SER A 75 9.75 -5.85 7.36
N VAL A 76 9.25 -5.54 8.56
CA VAL A 76 8.82 -4.18 8.88
C VAL A 76 10.02 -3.23 8.94
N TYR A 77 11.15 -3.69 9.48
CA TYR A 77 12.42 -2.95 9.49
C TYR A 77 13.27 -3.29 8.25
N PRO A 78 14.11 -2.38 7.71
CA PRO A 78 15.04 -2.69 6.62
C PRO A 78 15.93 -3.90 6.94
N SER A 79 15.69 -5.04 6.29
CA SER A 79 16.39 -6.30 6.62
C SER A 79 17.88 -6.26 6.30
N MET A 80 18.26 -5.52 5.25
CA MET A 80 19.65 -5.28 4.86
C MET A 80 20.46 -4.51 5.92
N TRP A 81 19.78 -3.82 6.84
CA TRP A 81 20.41 -3.09 7.95
C TRP A 81 20.38 -3.85 9.27
N ARG A 82 19.85 -5.07 9.28
CA ARG A 82 19.90 -5.90 10.49
C ARG A 82 21.34 -6.30 10.77
N THR A 83 21.77 -6.04 11.98
CA THR A 83 23.09 -6.45 12.47
C THR A 83 23.18 -7.98 12.46
N THR A 84 23.94 -8.55 11.53
CA THR A 84 24.30 -9.98 11.56
C THR A 84 25.68 -10.15 12.19
N GLY A 85 25.71 -10.56 13.46
CA GLY A 85 26.95 -10.83 14.19
C GLY A 85 27.59 -9.61 14.88
N LYS A 86 28.92 -9.61 15.02
CA LYS A 86 29.69 -8.61 15.81
C LYS A 86 29.85 -7.24 15.13
N LYS A 87 29.50 -7.10 13.85
CA LYS A 87 29.55 -5.80 13.16
C LYS A 87 28.27 -5.02 13.48
N LYS A 88 28.37 -4.02 14.35
CA LYS A 88 27.29 -3.05 14.56
C LYS A 88 26.90 -2.47 13.21
N ALA A 89 25.63 -2.60 12.82
CA ALA A 89 25.10 -1.82 11.72
C ALA A 89 25.33 -0.33 12.05
N THR A 90 26.09 0.34 11.20
CA THR A 90 26.35 1.78 11.33
C THR A 90 25.13 2.61 10.94
N ASN A 91 24.26 2.05 10.11
CA ASN A 91 23.16 2.77 9.48
C ASN A 91 22.00 2.94 10.45
N ARG A 92 21.65 4.21 10.70
CA ARG A 92 20.54 4.59 11.58
C ARG A 92 19.33 4.99 10.74
N LEU A 93 18.12 4.79 11.27
CA LEU A 93 16.90 5.31 10.62
C LEU A 93 17.00 6.81 10.34
N GLY A 94 17.74 7.57 11.16
CA GLY A 94 17.98 9.00 10.95
C GLY A 94 18.81 9.36 9.71
N GLU A 95 19.38 8.38 9.00
CA GLU A 95 20.03 8.58 7.69
C GLU A 95 19.03 8.48 6.53
N LEU A 96 17.82 7.97 6.79
CA LEU A 96 16.74 7.91 5.81
C LEU A 96 15.98 9.22 5.81
N ALA A 97 15.76 9.78 4.62
CA ALA A 97 14.91 10.94 4.45
C ALA A 97 14.05 10.77 3.21
N VAL A 98 12.72 10.80 3.38
CA VAL A 98 11.81 10.67 2.23
C VAL A 98 11.99 11.90 1.34
N VAL A 99 12.40 11.68 0.09
CA VAL A 99 12.60 12.72 -0.93
C VAL A 99 11.56 12.64 -2.04
N GLY A 100 10.79 11.55 -2.11
CA GLY A 100 9.77 11.36 -3.13
C GLY A 100 8.86 10.19 -2.84
N MET A 101 7.73 10.17 -3.54
CA MET A 101 6.71 9.13 -3.45
C MET A 101 6.28 8.73 -4.86
N GLU A 102 6.03 7.45 -5.04
CA GLU A 102 5.43 6.87 -6.23
C GLU A 102 4.29 5.94 -5.80
N TYR A 103 3.51 5.46 -6.76
CA TYR A 103 2.50 4.47 -6.49
C TYR A 103 2.55 3.33 -7.51
N THR A 104 1.98 2.22 -7.09
CA THR A 104 1.58 1.11 -7.94
C THR A 104 0.09 0.90 -7.73
N TYR A 105 -0.57 0.13 -8.57
CA TYR A 105 -1.98 -0.21 -8.34
C TYR A 105 -2.26 -1.00 -7.06
N ARG A 106 -1.23 -1.46 -6.33
CA ARG A 106 -1.37 -2.28 -5.12
C ARG A 106 -0.72 -1.67 -3.88
N GLY A 107 -0.11 -0.49 -3.99
CA GLY A 107 0.64 0.09 -2.88
C GLY A 107 1.35 1.40 -3.21
N ILE A 108 2.01 1.96 -2.21
CA ILE A 108 2.83 3.18 -2.32
C ILE A 108 4.30 2.82 -2.20
N ILE A 109 5.14 3.51 -2.96
CA ILE A 109 6.59 3.44 -2.87
C ILE A 109 7.08 4.77 -2.31
N LEU A 110 7.91 4.71 -1.28
CA LEU A 110 8.59 5.86 -0.69
C LEU A 110 10.08 5.75 -1.04
N ASN A 111 10.68 6.87 -1.42
CA ASN A 111 12.12 6.98 -1.66
C ASN A 111 12.78 7.71 -0.48
N PRO A 112 13.27 7.00 0.55
CA PRO A 112 14.04 7.58 1.64
C PRO A 112 15.53 7.91 1.33
N GLY A 113 15.89 8.16 0.07
CA GLY A 113 17.20 8.68 -0.35
C GLY A 113 18.32 7.64 -0.47
N GLY A 114 18.34 6.62 0.39
CA GLY A 114 19.31 5.51 0.35
C GLY A 114 18.69 4.11 0.29
N LEU A 115 17.37 4.04 0.34
CA LEU A 115 16.58 2.81 0.21
C LEU A 115 15.29 3.14 -0.53
N PHE A 116 14.54 2.11 -0.89
CA PHE A 116 13.14 2.21 -1.30
C PHE A 116 12.28 1.37 -0.36
N LEU A 117 11.11 1.91 0.00
CA LEU A 117 10.10 1.20 0.79
C LEU A 117 8.81 1.13 0.00
N MET A 118 8.40 -0.08 -0.40
CA MET A 118 7.06 -0.33 -0.93
C MET A 118 6.15 -0.87 0.16
N ILE A 119 4.98 -0.25 0.35
CA ILE A 119 3.91 -0.76 1.21
C ILE A 119 2.75 -1.23 0.34
N GLN A 120 2.54 -2.55 0.26
CA GLN A 120 1.34 -3.12 -0.35
C GLN A 120 0.23 -3.26 0.69
N PHE A 121 -0.96 -2.72 0.40
CA PHE A 121 -2.01 -2.61 1.42
C PHE A 121 -2.75 -3.93 1.73
N LEU A 122 -2.73 -4.90 0.81
CA LEU A 122 -3.47 -6.17 0.92
C LEU A 122 -4.97 -5.96 1.29
N THR A 123 -5.53 -6.56 2.33
CA THR A 123 -7.00 -6.63 2.47
C THR A 123 -7.62 -5.42 3.16
N HIS A 124 -7.00 -4.89 4.21
CA HIS A 124 -7.64 -3.94 5.11
C HIS A 124 -6.68 -2.86 5.62
N THR A 125 -5.83 -2.34 4.74
CA THR A 125 -4.85 -1.31 5.09
C THR A 125 -5.12 -0.01 4.34
N SER A 126 -4.98 1.11 5.04
CA SER A 126 -5.20 2.46 4.49
C SER A 126 -4.12 3.41 4.98
N THR A 127 -3.88 4.47 4.22
CA THR A 127 -2.88 5.51 4.50
C THR A 127 -3.50 6.71 5.19
N HIS A 128 -2.84 7.20 6.23
CA HIS A 128 -3.29 8.31 7.06
C HIS A 128 -2.10 9.25 7.33
N PRO A 129 -1.85 10.24 6.46
CA PRO A 129 -0.93 11.32 6.78
C PRO A 129 -1.57 12.22 7.85
N MET A 130 -0.78 12.62 8.85
CA MET A 130 -1.25 13.48 9.95
C MET A 130 -0.10 14.21 10.63
N SER A 131 -0.44 15.20 11.48
CA SER A 131 0.56 15.82 12.34
C SER A 131 1.02 14.84 13.43
N ARG A 132 2.29 14.95 13.83
CA ARG A 132 2.83 14.14 14.93
C ARG A 132 2.07 14.37 16.23
N ALA A 133 1.68 15.62 16.51
CA ALA A 133 0.90 15.95 17.70
C ALA A 133 -0.44 15.20 17.74
N ALA A 134 -1.15 15.08 16.61
CA ALA A 134 -2.39 14.31 16.53
C ALA A 134 -2.12 12.81 16.74
N TYR A 135 -1.09 12.25 16.10
CA TYR A 135 -0.71 10.85 16.25
C TYR A 135 -0.37 10.48 17.70
N GLU A 136 0.49 11.25 18.36
CA GLU A 136 0.95 11.00 19.73
C GLU A 136 -0.19 11.16 20.74
N SER A 137 -1.11 12.11 20.53
CA SER A 137 -2.19 12.39 21.49
C SER A 137 -3.46 11.56 21.29
N SER A 138 -3.73 11.07 20.09
CA SER A 138 -5.01 10.39 19.77
C SER A 138 -4.88 8.93 19.35
N ILE A 139 -3.74 8.51 18.78
CA ILE A 139 -3.56 7.15 18.26
C ILE A 139 -2.64 6.35 19.17
N LYS A 140 -1.49 6.91 19.52
CA LYS A 140 -0.44 6.19 20.24
C LYS A 140 -0.80 5.87 21.70
N VAL A 141 -1.74 6.59 22.29
CA VAL A 141 -2.20 6.40 23.68
C VAL A 141 -3.35 5.39 23.81
N VAL A 142 -3.87 4.86 22.70
CA VAL A 142 -5.04 3.95 22.70
C VAL A 142 -4.60 2.54 23.06
N ASN A 143 -4.76 2.18 24.34
CA ASN A 143 -4.40 0.88 24.90
C ASN A 143 -5.28 -0.26 24.37
N LYS A 144 -4.99 -1.51 24.76
CA LYS A 144 -5.73 -2.70 24.31
C LYS A 144 -7.25 -2.63 24.49
N GLU A 145 -7.74 -2.10 25.60
CA GLU A 145 -9.18 -1.98 25.88
C GLU A 145 -9.84 -0.98 24.94
N ALA A 146 -9.24 0.22 24.84
CA ALA A 146 -9.69 1.26 23.93
C ALA A 146 -9.45 0.89 22.45
N LYS A 147 -8.53 -0.03 22.16
CA LYS A 147 -8.25 -0.51 20.80
C LYS A 147 -9.46 -1.24 20.20
N MET A 148 -10.27 -1.89 21.03
CA MET A 148 -11.56 -2.47 20.62
C MET A 148 -12.53 -1.39 20.10
N LEU A 149 -12.38 -0.14 20.56
CA LEU A 149 -13.18 0.99 20.09
C LEU A 149 -12.69 1.51 18.73
N ARG A 150 -11.37 1.63 18.53
CA ARG A 150 -10.83 2.17 17.26
C ARG A 150 -10.95 1.21 16.07
N LYS A 151 -11.05 -0.11 16.30
CA LYS A 151 -11.23 -1.14 15.25
C LYS A 151 -10.15 -1.15 14.15
N PHE A 152 -8.96 -0.62 14.44
CA PHE A 152 -7.79 -0.73 13.57
C PHE A 152 -6.51 -0.91 14.40
N CYS A 153 -5.43 -1.30 13.74
CA CYS A 153 -4.08 -1.39 14.24
C CYS A 153 -3.18 -0.39 13.50
N VAL A 154 -2.11 0.08 14.14
CA VAL A 154 -1.01 0.77 13.45
C VAL A 154 -0.16 -0.33 12.80
N GLY A 155 -0.36 -0.57 11.51
CA GLY A 155 0.45 -1.53 10.76
C GLY A 155 1.91 -1.09 10.73
N MET A 156 2.13 0.11 10.23
CA MET A 156 3.41 0.81 10.23
C MET A 156 3.15 2.31 10.29
N ALA A 157 3.85 3.05 11.13
CA ALA A 157 3.84 4.51 11.12
C ALA A 157 5.26 5.02 10.95
N LEU A 158 5.50 5.80 9.90
CA LEU A 158 6.75 6.49 9.66
C LEU A 158 6.67 7.86 10.34
N VAL A 159 7.45 8.04 11.39
CA VAL A 159 7.41 9.23 12.23
C VAL A 159 8.55 10.15 11.83
N PHE A 160 8.18 11.35 11.39
CA PHE A 160 9.07 12.46 11.09
C PHE A 160 9.02 13.48 12.23
N LYS A 161 9.73 14.61 12.07
CA LYS A 161 9.76 15.69 13.08
C LYS A 161 8.37 16.16 13.48
N ASP A 162 7.60 16.68 12.53
CA ASP A 162 6.29 17.31 12.77
C ASP A 162 5.11 16.51 12.17
N HIS A 163 5.42 15.43 11.45
CA HIS A 163 4.46 14.67 10.65
C HIS A 163 4.58 13.16 10.87
N VAL A 164 3.50 12.44 10.59
CA VAL A 164 3.45 10.98 10.61
C VAL A 164 2.71 10.49 9.37
N LEU A 165 3.30 9.52 8.67
CA LEU A 165 2.61 8.72 7.66
C LEU A 165 2.26 7.36 8.27
N ALA A 166 0.99 7.17 8.62
CA ALA A 166 0.52 5.92 9.23
C ALA A 166 -0.21 5.03 8.21
N PHE A 167 0.14 3.75 8.20
CA PHE A 167 -0.54 2.68 7.49
C PHE A 167 -1.41 1.92 8.50
N HIS A 168 -2.66 2.32 8.63
CA HIS A 168 -3.61 1.68 9.54
C HIS A 168 -4.16 0.41 8.90
N SER A 169 -4.12 -0.70 9.63
CA SER A 169 -4.57 -2.00 9.16
C SER A 169 -5.55 -2.61 10.15
N HIS A 170 -6.65 -3.19 9.69
CA HIS A 170 -7.59 -3.89 10.57
C HIS A 170 -6.94 -5.09 11.26
N ASP A 171 -6.18 -5.88 10.49
CA ASP A 171 -5.68 -7.21 10.85
C ASP A 171 -4.15 -7.35 10.78
N LEU A 172 -3.44 -6.24 10.57
CA LEU A 172 -1.98 -6.19 10.33
C LEU A 172 -1.56 -6.96 9.06
N VAL A 173 -2.48 -7.20 8.13
CA VAL A 173 -2.19 -7.81 6.83
C VAL A 173 -1.87 -6.70 5.84
N PHE A 174 -0.58 -6.37 5.77
CA PHE A 174 0.05 -5.50 4.77
C PHE A 174 1.47 -6.00 4.51
N GLN A 175 2.06 -5.68 3.37
CA GLN A 175 3.39 -6.19 3.02
C GLN A 175 4.38 -5.05 2.78
N PRO A 176 5.31 -4.80 3.73
CA PRO A 176 6.44 -3.90 3.53
C PRO A 176 7.56 -4.61 2.76
N THR A 177 8.09 -3.96 1.73
CA THR A 177 9.25 -4.44 0.97
C THR A 177 10.30 -3.33 0.95
N TRP A 178 11.47 -3.63 1.49
CA TRP A 178 12.63 -2.75 1.47
C TRP A 178 13.58 -3.18 0.36
N ALA A 179 14.15 -2.23 -0.35
CA ALA A 179 15.12 -2.46 -1.42
C ALA A 179 16.21 -1.39 -1.44
N CYS A 180 17.39 -1.71 -1.97
CA CYS A 180 18.48 -0.75 -2.13
C CYS A 180 18.32 0.10 -3.40
N SER A 181 17.58 -0.41 -4.37
CA SER A 181 17.27 0.26 -5.63
C SER A 181 15.79 0.16 -5.97
N ARG A 182 15.34 1.03 -6.88
CA ARG A 182 13.95 1.04 -7.34
C ARG A 182 13.59 -0.22 -8.13
N ASP A 183 14.55 -0.79 -8.84
CA ASP A 183 14.40 -1.95 -9.72
C ASP A 183 14.33 -3.29 -8.96
N GLU A 184 14.85 -3.32 -7.72
CA GLU A 184 14.73 -4.47 -6.82
C GLU A 184 13.33 -4.61 -6.21
N LEU A 185 12.51 -3.56 -6.23
CA LEU A 185 11.12 -3.66 -5.81
C LEU A 185 10.33 -4.51 -6.83
N PRO A 186 9.32 -5.28 -6.38
CA PRO A 186 8.41 -5.98 -7.28
C PRO A 186 7.94 -5.06 -8.40
N ALA A 187 8.09 -5.52 -9.64
CA ALA A 187 7.86 -4.70 -10.83
C ALA A 187 6.58 -3.89 -10.67
N ALA A 188 6.74 -2.57 -10.66
CA ALA A 188 5.60 -1.70 -10.78
C ALA A 188 5.03 -1.95 -12.17
N ALA A 189 3.78 -2.42 -12.20
CA ALA A 189 2.95 -2.30 -13.38
C ALA A 189 3.23 -0.96 -14.07
N SER A 190 3.59 -1.01 -15.35
CA SER A 190 3.66 0.21 -16.15
C SER A 190 2.33 0.96 -16.02
N ASP A 191 2.41 2.29 -15.91
CA ASP A 191 1.24 3.14 -16.03
C ASP A 191 0.45 2.69 -17.27
N PHE A 192 -0.85 2.43 -17.13
CA PHE A 192 -1.67 1.98 -18.24
C PHE A 192 -1.82 3.11 -19.30
N ARG A 193 -1.42 4.33 -18.96
CA ARG A 193 -1.31 5.44 -19.90
C ARG A 193 0.06 5.60 -20.52
N SER A 194 1.03 4.78 -20.12
CA SER A 194 2.34 4.76 -20.76
C SER A 194 2.17 4.46 -22.25
N PRO A 195 2.79 5.25 -23.16
CA PRO A 195 2.82 4.91 -24.58
C PRO A 195 3.42 3.53 -24.86
N SER A 196 4.22 2.99 -23.93
CA SER A 196 4.79 1.65 -24.01
C SER A 196 3.85 0.53 -23.54
N TRP A 197 2.67 0.85 -23.02
CA TRP A 197 1.72 -0.15 -22.54
C TRP A 197 0.93 -0.74 -23.72
N ASP A 198 1.36 -1.92 -24.15
CA ASP A 198 0.67 -2.70 -25.19
C ASP A 198 -0.12 -3.85 -24.55
N PHE A 199 -1.27 -3.51 -23.99
CA PHE A 199 -2.16 -4.48 -23.35
C PHE A 199 -2.63 -5.58 -24.31
N PRO A 200 -3.07 -5.30 -25.55
CA PRO A 200 -3.45 -6.35 -26.50
C PRO A 200 -2.34 -7.39 -26.75
N SER A 201 -1.10 -6.96 -26.97
CA SER A 201 0.02 -7.88 -27.19
C SER A 201 0.40 -8.65 -25.92
N ALA A 202 0.39 -7.99 -24.75
CA ALA A 202 0.61 -8.65 -23.47
C ALA A 202 -0.46 -9.72 -23.19
N LEU A 203 -1.73 -9.41 -23.42
CA LEU A 203 -2.85 -10.33 -23.27
C LEU A 203 -2.72 -11.53 -24.23
N ALA A 204 -2.46 -11.28 -25.51
CA ALA A 204 -2.30 -12.34 -26.50
C ALA A 204 -1.12 -13.26 -26.16
N THR A 205 0.02 -12.69 -25.76
CA THR A 205 1.21 -13.45 -25.34
C THR A 205 0.91 -14.34 -24.14
N TRP A 206 0.22 -13.78 -23.14
CA TRP A 206 -0.20 -14.53 -21.96
C TRP A 206 -1.18 -15.67 -22.31
N MET A 207 -2.19 -15.41 -23.15
CA MET A 207 -3.13 -16.43 -23.62
C MET A 207 -2.43 -17.56 -24.37
N LEU A 208 -1.46 -17.24 -25.23
CA LEU A 208 -0.65 -18.23 -25.95
C LEU A 208 0.16 -19.11 -24.98
N GLY A 209 0.80 -18.50 -23.97
CA GLY A 209 1.54 -19.25 -22.96
C GLY A 209 0.68 -20.14 -22.06
N ARG A 210 -0.63 -19.87 -21.96
CA ARG A 210 -1.60 -20.66 -21.20
C ARG A 210 -2.24 -21.80 -22.00
N ARG A 211 -2.09 -21.83 -23.33
CA ARG A 211 -2.84 -22.74 -24.22
C ARG A 211 -2.67 -24.22 -23.88
N ASP A 212 -1.48 -24.62 -23.47
CA ASP A 212 -1.13 -26.02 -23.15
C ASP A 212 -1.28 -26.36 -21.65
N GLN A 213 -1.85 -25.46 -20.86
CA GLN A 213 -2.05 -25.64 -19.41
C GLN A 213 -3.51 -25.97 -19.09
N ASP A 214 -3.77 -26.46 -17.87
CA ASP A 214 -5.15 -26.62 -17.39
C ASP A 214 -5.82 -25.24 -17.21
N ARG A 215 -6.98 -25.07 -17.86
CA ARG A 215 -7.76 -23.83 -17.94
C ARG A 215 -9.23 -24.04 -17.53
N ASN A 216 -9.52 -25.14 -16.83
CA ASN A 216 -10.85 -25.43 -16.28
C ASN A 216 -11.15 -24.66 -14.98
N GLY A 217 -10.13 -24.02 -14.38
CA GLY A 217 -10.30 -23.14 -13.22
C GLY A 217 -11.07 -21.86 -13.56
N LEU A 218 -11.51 -21.13 -12.53
CA LEU A 218 -12.24 -19.88 -12.70
C LEU A 218 -11.35 -18.82 -13.38
N ALA A 219 -11.88 -18.15 -14.41
CA ALA A 219 -11.16 -17.10 -15.11
C ALA A 219 -10.70 -15.98 -14.17
N CYS A 220 -11.50 -15.66 -13.15
CA CYS A 220 -11.18 -14.61 -12.19
C CYS A 220 -9.93 -14.90 -11.35
N GLU A 221 -9.62 -16.18 -11.11
CA GLU A 221 -8.40 -16.60 -10.42
C GLU A 221 -7.19 -16.48 -11.35
N ALA A 222 -7.32 -16.93 -12.60
CA ALA A 222 -6.29 -16.82 -13.62
C ALA A 222 -5.89 -15.35 -13.89
N ILE A 223 -6.88 -14.47 -14.06
CA ILE A 223 -6.69 -13.03 -14.23
C ILE A 223 -5.94 -12.42 -13.06
N ARG A 224 -6.32 -12.76 -11.81
CA ARG A 224 -5.67 -12.23 -10.60
C ARG A 224 -4.25 -12.77 -10.40
N ALA A 225 -3.95 -13.95 -10.93
CA ALA A 225 -2.61 -14.52 -10.89
C ALA A 225 -1.67 -13.83 -11.89
N ALA A 226 -2.20 -13.46 -13.06
CA ALA A 226 -1.50 -12.77 -14.15
C ALA A 226 -1.35 -11.26 -13.89
N ASN A 227 -0.71 -10.92 -12.76
CA ASN A 227 -0.53 -9.53 -12.31
C ASN A 227 0.36 -8.68 -13.21
N ASP A 228 1.16 -9.32 -14.06
CA ASP A 228 2.00 -8.72 -15.09
C ASP A 228 1.22 -8.30 -16.35
N VAL A 229 -0.01 -8.81 -16.52
CA VAL A 229 -0.93 -8.45 -17.61
C VAL A 229 -2.07 -7.60 -17.08
N PHE A 230 -2.66 -8.03 -15.96
CA PHE A 230 -3.84 -7.44 -15.33
C PHE A 230 -3.48 -6.73 -14.04
N PHE A 231 -2.76 -5.63 -14.20
CA PHE A 231 -2.32 -4.80 -13.09
C PHE A 231 -3.50 -4.30 -12.25
N GLY A 232 -3.35 -4.39 -10.92
CA GLY A 232 -4.33 -3.83 -9.98
C GLY A 232 -5.67 -4.56 -9.88
N ILE A 233 -5.85 -5.70 -10.55
CA ILE A 233 -7.11 -6.46 -10.45
C ILE A 233 -7.19 -7.21 -9.11
N GLY A 234 -8.11 -6.74 -8.27
CA GLY A 234 -8.58 -7.44 -7.07
C GLY A 234 -9.77 -8.37 -7.34
N VAL A 235 -10.29 -8.95 -6.25
CA VAL A 235 -11.52 -9.78 -6.30
C VAL A 235 -12.73 -8.93 -6.69
N TYR A 236 -12.83 -7.69 -6.21
CA TYR A 236 -13.97 -6.84 -6.53
C TYR A 236 -13.82 -6.26 -7.94
N THR A 237 -12.61 -5.87 -8.35
CA THR A 237 -12.32 -5.36 -9.69
C THR A 237 -12.70 -6.36 -10.77
N VAL A 238 -12.32 -7.64 -10.62
CA VAL A 238 -12.63 -8.65 -11.64
C VAL A 238 -14.13 -8.90 -11.75
N ILE A 239 -14.86 -8.83 -10.64
CA ILE A 239 -16.32 -8.94 -10.61
C ILE A 239 -16.98 -7.70 -11.23
N GLU A 240 -16.54 -6.49 -10.88
CA GLU A 240 -17.04 -5.24 -11.45
C GLU A 240 -16.79 -5.19 -12.96
N THR A 241 -15.59 -5.55 -13.38
CA THR A 241 -15.21 -5.61 -14.80
C THR A 241 -16.09 -6.63 -15.54
N SER A 242 -16.13 -7.87 -15.06
CA SER A 242 -16.85 -8.97 -15.73
C SER A 242 -18.35 -8.75 -15.74
N SER A 243 -18.97 -8.53 -14.57
CA SER A 243 -20.42 -8.52 -14.42
C SER A 243 -21.03 -7.16 -14.75
N SER A 244 -20.45 -6.07 -14.25
CA SER A 244 -21.07 -4.74 -14.31
C SER A 244 -20.78 -4.03 -15.64
N LEU A 245 -19.53 -4.07 -16.10
CA LEU A 245 -19.13 -3.37 -17.32
C LEU A 245 -19.41 -4.18 -18.58
N VAL A 246 -19.12 -5.49 -18.55
CA VAL A 246 -19.13 -6.29 -19.78
C VAL A 246 -20.16 -7.42 -19.80
N ARG A 247 -21.01 -7.55 -18.78
CA ARG A 247 -22.11 -8.54 -18.71
C ARG A 247 -21.64 -9.99 -18.98
N LEU A 248 -20.49 -10.37 -18.46
CA LEU A 248 -19.97 -11.73 -18.44
C LEU A 248 -20.19 -12.33 -17.05
N SER A 249 -20.48 -13.63 -17.00
CA SER A 249 -20.61 -14.35 -15.73
C SER A 249 -19.24 -14.37 -15.02
N PRO A 250 -19.16 -14.07 -13.70
CA PRO A 250 -17.92 -14.17 -12.95
C PRO A 250 -17.49 -15.63 -12.70
N PHE A 251 -18.34 -16.59 -13.06
CA PHE A 251 -18.12 -18.03 -12.91
C PHE A 251 -17.63 -18.71 -14.18
N LEU A 252 -17.33 -17.95 -15.24
CA LEU A 252 -16.72 -18.52 -16.43
C LEU A 252 -15.37 -19.16 -16.07
N THR A 253 -15.10 -20.33 -16.64
CA THR A 253 -13.75 -20.89 -16.62
C THR A 253 -12.81 -20.03 -17.47
N GLU A 254 -11.51 -20.15 -17.24
CA GLU A 254 -10.50 -19.49 -18.05
C GLU A 254 -10.68 -19.82 -19.54
N ALA A 255 -10.88 -21.09 -19.88
CA ALA A 255 -11.14 -21.51 -21.26
C ALA A 255 -12.41 -20.88 -21.83
N GLU A 256 -13.53 -20.88 -21.09
CA GLU A 256 -14.78 -20.28 -21.55
C GLU A 256 -14.68 -18.78 -21.83
N LEU A 257 -13.84 -18.05 -21.08
CA LEU A 257 -13.59 -16.63 -21.29
C LEU A 257 -12.63 -16.40 -22.47
N PHE A 258 -11.47 -17.06 -22.45
CA PHE A 258 -10.33 -16.75 -23.31
C PHE A 258 -10.30 -17.51 -24.64
N ASP A 259 -11.00 -18.65 -24.77
CA ASP A 259 -11.14 -19.35 -26.06
C ASP A 259 -12.30 -18.78 -26.91
N CYS A 260 -13.06 -17.82 -26.37
CA CYS A 260 -14.06 -17.07 -27.11
C CYS A 260 -13.55 -15.64 -27.41
N PRO A 261 -13.21 -15.32 -28.68
CA PRO A 261 -12.67 -14.01 -29.04
C PRO A 261 -13.58 -12.84 -28.64
N SER A 262 -14.89 -13.00 -28.77
CA SER A 262 -15.87 -11.97 -28.37
C SER A 262 -15.86 -11.70 -26.87
N ARG A 263 -15.81 -12.74 -26.03
CA ARG A 263 -15.77 -12.59 -24.56
C ARG A 263 -14.42 -11.99 -24.13
N THR A 264 -13.32 -12.43 -24.74
CA THR A 264 -11.98 -11.88 -24.52
C THR A 264 -11.93 -10.38 -24.83
N ALA A 265 -12.38 -9.98 -26.02
CA ALA A 265 -12.39 -8.58 -26.45
C ALA A 265 -13.26 -7.71 -25.54
N ARG A 266 -14.46 -8.22 -25.17
CA ARG A 266 -15.33 -7.52 -24.21
C ARG A 266 -14.64 -7.34 -22.87
N PHE A 267 -14.09 -8.40 -22.28
CA PHE A 267 -13.39 -8.33 -21.00
C PHE A 267 -12.21 -7.35 -21.05
N GLY A 268 -11.36 -7.44 -22.08
CA GLY A 268 -10.23 -6.52 -22.27
C GLY A 268 -10.67 -5.06 -22.37
N GLY A 269 -11.69 -4.77 -23.18
CA GLY A 269 -12.28 -3.43 -23.28
C GLY A 269 -12.87 -2.93 -21.95
N GLY A 270 -13.56 -3.81 -21.22
CA GLY A 270 -14.08 -3.51 -19.88
C GLY A 270 -12.98 -3.19 -18.88
N TYR A 271 -11.89 -3.94 -18.90
CA TYR A 271 -10.74 -3.72 -18.03
C TYR A 271 -10.08 -2.36 -18.28
N VAL A 272 -9.79 -2.02 -19.53
CA VAL A 272 -9.23 -0.71 -19.90
C VAL A 272 -10.20 0.42 -19.49
N THR A 273 -11.50 0.23 -19.73
CA THR A 273 -12.54 1.19 -19.32
C THR A 273 -12.58 1.39 -17.81
N PHE A 274 -12.46 0.30 -17.04
CA PHE A 274 -12.39 0.36 -15.58
C PHE A 274 -11.19 1.18 -15.11
N LEU A 275 -10.00 0.95 -15.67
CA LEU A 275 -8.79 1.71 -15.31
C LEU A 275 -8.95 3.20 -15.64
N ASP A 276 -9.43 3.52 -16.84
CA ASP A 276 -9.63 4.91 -17.26
C ASP A 276 -10.65 5.64 -16.38
N LYS A 277 -11.79 5.00 -16.09
CA LYS A 277 -12.79 5.55 -15.18
C LYS A 277 -12.23 5.76 -13.78
N SER A 278 -11.54 4.75 -13.25
CA SER A 278 -10.90 4.81 -11.92
C SER A 278 -9.96 5.99 -11.80
N GLU A 279 -9.25 6.32 -12.86
CA GLU A 279 -8.33 7.44 -12.86
C GLU A 279 -9.03 8.80 -13.00
N LYS A 280 -10.03 8.90 -13.88
CA LYS A 280 -10.85 10.12 -14.02
C LYS A 280 -11.58 10.48 -12.74
N ASP A 281 -12.16 9.48 -12.07
CA ASP A 281 -12.84 9.66 -10.79
C ASP A 281 -11.90 10.25 -9.73
N LEU A 282 -10.62 9.86 -9.76
CA LEU A 282 -9.59 10.35 -8.83
C LEU A 282 -9.01 11.71 -9.21
N GLN A 283 -8.95 12.06 -10.50
CA GLN A 283 -8.55 13.41 -10.94
C GLN A 283 -9.51 14.48 -10.42
N MET A 284 -10.82 14.19 -10.38
CA MET A 284 -11.82 15.09 -9.79
C MET A 284 -11.62 15.30 -8.28
N VAL A 285 -11.10 14.29 -7.57
CA VAL A 285 -10.77 14.41 -6.14
C VAL A 285 -9.50 15.24 -5.96
N GLY A 286 -8.49 15.09 -6.83
CA GLY A 286 -7.23 15.84 -6.76
C GLY A 286 -7.38 17.35 -6.92
N THR A 287 -8.46 17.83 -7.56
CA THR A 287 -8.77 19.26 -7.66
C THR A 287 -9.36 19.86 -6.38
N PHE A 288 -9.75 19.05 -5.40
CA PHE A 288 -10.08 19.56 -4.08
C PHE A 288 -8.80 20.03 -3.40
N ASP A 289 -8.71 21.33 -3.12
CA ASP A 289 -7.62 21.93 -2.35
C ASP A 289 -7.64 21.41 -0.90
N PHE A 290 -7.02 20.24 -0.73
CA PHE A 290 -6.89 19.56 0.55
C PHE A 290 -6.09 20.41 1.54
N ALA A 291 -5.12 21.20 1.04
CA ALA A 291 -4.30 22.08 1.84
C ALA A 291 -5.13 23.23 2.44
N ALA A 292 -5.99 23.88 1.65
CA ALA A 292 -6.88 24.93 2.14
C ALA A 292 -7.86 24.42 3.23
N THR A 293 -8.33 23.19 3.09
CA THR A 293 -9.31 22.60 4.02
C THR A 293 -8.65 22.15 5.34
N VAL A 294 -7.50 21.50 5.28
CA VAL A 294 -6.81 21.01 6.49
C VAL A 294 -6.19 22.16 7.29
N CYS A 295 -5.55 23.14 6.63
CA CYS A 295 -4.90 24.26 7.34
C CYS A 295 -5.91 25.21 8.03
N SER A 296 -7.11 25.40 7.46
CA SER A 296 -8.13 26.27 8.05
C SER A 296 -8.75 25.70 9.34
N SER A 297 -8.75 24.37 9.51
CA SER A 297 -9.25 23.71 10.73
C SER A 297 -8.34 23.93 11.94
N SER A 298 -7.02 23.93 11.74
CA SER A 298 -6.04 24.19 12.81
C SER A 298 -6.00 25.66 13.25
N ALA A 299 -6.43 26.60 12.39
CA ALA A 299 -6.52 28.01 12.75
C ALA A 299 -7.74 28.30 13.64
N ARG A 300 -8.85 27.57 13.48
CA ARG A 300 -10.07 27.77 14.28
C ARG A 300 -9.93 27.29 15.72
N SER A 301 -9.12 26.27 16.00
CA SER A 301 -8.92 25.80 17.38
C SER A 301 -8.08 26.75 18.24
N LYS A 302 -7.45 27.76 17.65
CA LYS A 302 -6.70 28.82 18.37
C LYS A 302 -7.53 30.07 18.65
N LEU A 303 -8.77 30.16 18.16
CA LEU A 303 -9.66 31.31 18.33
C LEU A 303 -10.77 31.06 19.36
N SER A 304 -10.77 29.92 20.05
CA SER A 304 -11.78 29.52 21.04
C SER A 304 -11.22 29.19 22.42
N ALA A 305 -10.05 29.73 22.75
CA ALA A 305 -9.44 29.71 24.10
C ALA A 305 -9.11 31.14 24.50
#